data_AF-A0A954S1I8-F1
#
_entry.id   AF-A0A954S1I8-F1
#
_cell.length_a   1.000
_cell.length_b   1.000
_cell.length_c   1.000
_cell.angle_alpha   90.00
_cell.angle_beta   90.00
_cell.angle_gamma   90.00
#
_symmetry.space_group_name_H-M   'P 1'
#
loop_
_entity.id
_entity.type
_entity.pdbx_description
1 polymer ?
#
loop_
_entity_poly.entity_id
_entity_poly.type
_entity_poly.pdbx_seq_one_letter_code
_entity_poly.pdbx_strand_id
1 'polypeptide(L)'
;SKVEEAITLINLQGEGSNQSPEEAPGDLAHHYRFGEIFHGKKFVQNAQDEWGYTGGDVPTPDVHDMADIPAGGYEQGMVPDPAVWELITRFDNHYSEMLRLLQQAWTHGDQSKLGAAIGQMFAMNSTGLELITKPRPDGGGNYGPCFRYTQP
;
A
#
# COMPACT_ATOMS: atom_id res chain seq x y z
N SER A 1 12.27 12.82 24.43
CA SER A 1 10.94 13.46 24.39
C SER A 1 10.03 12.63 23.49
N LYS A 2 8.70 12.73 23.60
CA LYS A 2 7.78 11.96 22.74
C LYS A 2 8.02 12.17 21.24
N VAL A 3 8.50 13.35 20.84
CA VAL A 3 8.84 13.67 19.44
C VAL A 3 10.08 12.92 18.99
N GLU A 4 11.15 12.94 19.78
CA GLU A 4 12.39 12.21 19.47
C GLU A 4 12.15 10.70 19.43
N GLU A 5 11.33 10.18 20.34
CA GLU A 5 10.91 8.77 20.36
C GLU A 5 10.15 8.40 19.08
N ALA A 6 9.20 9.25 18.65
CA ALA A 6 8.45 9.01 17.42
C ALA A 6 9.35 9.07 16.17
N ILE A 7 10.27 10.03 16.08
CA ILE A 7 11.23 10.12 14.96
C ILE A 7 12.14 8.89 14.93
N THR A 8 12.65 8.48 16.10
CA THR A 8 13.50 7.28 16.22
C THR A 8 12.75 6.04 15.75
N LEU A 9 11.48 5.90 16.12
CA LEU A 9 10.64 4.79 15.68
C LEU A 9 10.43 4.78 14.16
N ILE A 10 10.13 5.93 13.54
CA ILE A 10 9.94 6.03 12.09
C ILE A 10 11.21 5.61 11.33
N ASN A 11 12.37 6.08 11.78
CA ASN A 11 13.65 5.69 11.17
C ASN A 11 13.91 4.19 11.36
N LEU A 12 13.70 3.67 12.56
CA LEU A 12 13.90 2.25 12.88
C LEU A 12 13.08 1.33 11.97
N GLN A 13 11.79 1.64 11.77
CA GLN A 13 10.92 0.83 10.91
C GLN A 13 11.24 1.03 9.42
N GLY A 14 11.73 2.20 9.04
CA GLY A 14 12.10 2.51 7.66
C GLY A 14 13.37 1.80 7.21
N GLU A 15 14.48 2.03 7.92
CA GLU A 15 15.84 1.67 7.51
C GLU A 15 16.64 0.89 8.56
N GLY A 16 16.04 0.59 9.71
CA GLY A 16 16.72 -0.03 10.83
C GLY A 16 17.50 1.01 11.63
N SER A 17 18.63 0.59 12.17
CA SER A 17 19.52 1.45 12.95
C SER A 17 20.95 1.38 12.40
N ASN A 18 21.82 2.24 12.92
CA ASN A 18 23.25 2.18 12.64
C ASN A 18 23.92 0.87 13.11
N GLN A 19 23.21 0.02 13.85
CA GLN A 19 23.74 -1.22 14.43
C GLN A 19 23.10 -2.48 13.84
N SER A 20 21.86 -2.39 13.36
CA SER A 20 21.11 -3.54 12.89
C SER A 20 20.13 -3.15 11.77
N PRO A 21 19.97 -4.00 10.74
CA PRO A 21 18.92 -3.86 9.74
C PRO A 21 17.52 -4.19 10.28
N GLU A 22 17.45 -4.71 11.50
CA GLU A 22 16.21 -5.14 12.14
C GLU A 22 15.50 -3.99 12.87
N GLU A 23 14.18 -3.95 12.77
CA GLU A 23 13.31 -3.06 13.57
C GLU A 23 12.92 -3.69 14.92
N ALA A 24 12.91 -5.01 14.99
CA ALA A 24 12.77 -5.82 16.20
C ALA A 24 13.51 -7.15 15.99
N PRO A 25 13.86 -7.91 17.04
CA PRO A 25 14.62 -9.15 16.87
C PRO A 25 13.97 -10.13 15.87
N GLY A 26 14.64 -10.39 14.75
CA GLY A 26 14.13 -11.23 13.65
C GLY A 26 13.20 -10.54 12.65
N ASP A 27 12.83 -9.28 12.88
CA ASP A 27 11.99 -8.47 11.99
C ASP A 27 12.83 -7.39 11.31
N LEU A 28 13.00 -7.51 10.00
CA LEU A 28 13.74 -6.55 9.18
C LEU A 28 12.97 -5.24 8.99
N ALA A 29 13.68 -4.11 8.99
CA ALA A 29 13.13 -2.84 8.58
C ALA A 29 12.67 -2.87 7.11
N HIS A 30 11.76 -1.96 6.75
CA HIS A 30 11.10 -1.92 5.44
C HIS A 30 12.09 -1.91 4.26
N HIS A 31 13.18 -1.15 4.34
CA HIS A 31 14.21 -1.09 3.31
C HIS A 31 14.69 -2.49 2.90
N TYR A 32 15.04 -3.33 3.88
CA TYR A 32 15.55 -4.67 3.63
C TYR A 32 14.45 -5.63 3.19
N ARG A 33 13.23 -5.52 3.74
CA ARG A 33 12.08 -6.34 3.31
C ARG A 33 11.70 -6.11 1.85
N PHE A 34 11.70 -4.86 1.38
CA PHE A 34 11.51 -4.57 -0.04
C PHE A 34 12.73 -5.00 -0.87
N GLY A 35 13.93 -4.88 -0.31
CA GLY A 35 15.15 -5.41 -0.91
C GLY A 35 15.10 -6.92 -1.14
N GLU A 36 14.47 -7.70 -0.23
CA GLU A 36 14.29 -9.14 -0.39
C GLU A 36 13.48 -9.48 -1.65
N ILE A 37 12.42 -8.71 -1.91
CA ILE A 37 11.58 -8.85 -3.11
C ILE A 37 12.37 -8.48 -4.36
N PHE A 38 13.13 -7.38 -4.32
CA PHE A 38 13.93 -6.92 -5.45
C PHE A 38 15.04 -7.91 -5.84
N HIS A 39 15.75 -8.47 -4.86
CA HIS A 39 16.82 -9.44 -5.11
C HIS A 39 16.33 -10.88 -5.26
N GLY A 40 15.07 -11.17 -4.91
CA GLY A 40 14.51 -12.52 -4.87
C GLY A 40 15.18 -13.42 -3.81
N LYS A 41 15.82 -12.83 -2.79
CA LYS A 41 16.62 -13.54 -1.79
C LYS A 41 16.40 -12.95 -0.40
N LYS A 42 16.36 -13.81 0.61
CA LYS A 42 16.27 -13.41 2.02
C LYS A 42 17.51 -12.63 2.44
N PHE A 43 17.30 -11.56 3.20
CA PHE A 43 18.36 -10.75 3.76
C PHE A 43 18.72 -11.31 5.13
N VAL A 44 19.88 -11.97 5.22
CA VAL A 44 20.30 -12.72 6.40
C VAL A 44 21.74 -12.40 6.74
N GLN A 45 22.10 -12.63 7.99
CA GLN A 45 23.48 -12.59 8.44
C GLN A 45 24.18 -13.90 8.10
N ASN A 46 25.38 -13.83 7.50
CA ASN A 46 26.19 -15.00 7.19
C ASN A 46 27.00 -15.47 8.42
N ALA A 47 27.78 -16.54 8.25
CA ALA A 47 28.63 -17.09 9.33
C ALA A 47 29.82 -16.19 9.73
N GLN A 48 30.05 -15.10 9.00
CA GLN A 48 31.07 -14.07 9.26
C GLN A 48 30.45 -12.80 9.88
N ASP A 49 29.21 -12.88 10.35
CA ASP A 49 28.45 -11.76 10.91
C ASP A 49 28.15 -10.62 9.91
N GLU A 50 28.22 -10.88 8.60
CA GLU A 50 27.92 -9.90 7.56
C GLU A 50 26.50 -10.08 7.03
N TRP A 51 25.78 -8.96 6.87
CA TRP A 51 24.43 -8.95 6.32
C TRP A 51 24.43 -8.91 4.80
N GLY A 52 23.56 -9.71 4.17
CA GLY A 52 23.37 -9.66 2.73
C GLY A 52 22.19 -10.47 2.22
N TYR A 53 21.81 -10.24 0.97
CA TYR A 53 20.77 -10.99 0.24
C TYR A 53 21.27 -12.37 -0.20
N THR A 54 21.69 -13.17 0.78
CA THR A 54 22.35 -14.47 0.57
C THR A 54 21.54 -15.65 1.13
N GLY A 55 20.38 -15.37 1.70
CA GLY A 55 19.50 -16.39 2.26
C GLY A 55 18.70 -17.15 1.20
N GLY A 56 17.64 -17.83 1.66
CA GLY A 56 16.73 -18.59 0.79
C GLY A 56 16.03 -17.72 -0.25
N ASP A 57 15.44 -18.37 -1.26
CA ASP A 57 14.65 -17.70 -2.30
C ASP A 57 13.40 -17.02 -1.72
N VAL A 58 13.06 -15.87 -2.30
CA VAL A 58 11.82 -15.14 -2.04
C VAL A 58 10.97 -15.23 -3.30
N PRO A 59 10.05 -16.20 -3.38
CA PRO A 59 9.27 -16.41 -4.59
C PRO A 59 8.30 -15.25 -4.81
N THR A 60 8.22 -14.78 -6.05
CA THR A 60 7.18 -13.85 -6.47
C THR A 60 5.86 -14.60 -6.55
N PRO A 61 4.79 -14.15 -5.87
CA PRO A 61 3.49 -14.80 -5.96
C PRO A 61 2.85 -14.54 -7.33
N ASP A 62 1.87 -15.37 -7.68
CA ASP A 62 0.97 -15.06 -8.79
C ASP A 62 0.20 -13.77 -8.48
N VAL A 63 0.04 -12.92 -9.50
CA VAL A 63 -0.66 -11.63 -9.40
C VAL A 63 -1.73 -11.49 -10.48
N HIS A 64 -2.72 -10.65 -10.23
CA HIS A 64 -3.67 -10.25 -11.26
C HIS A 64 -2.97 -9.35 -12.29
N ASP A 65 -3.30 -9.54 -13.57
CA ASP A 65 -2.80 -8.73 -14.68
C ASP A 65 -3.52 -7.37 -14.71
N MET A 66 -3.28 -6.54 -13.70
CA MET A 66 -3.88 -5.21 -13.60
C MET A 66 -3.24 -4.28 -14.62
N ALA A 67 -4.06 -3.62 -15.42
CA ALA A 67 -3.63 -2.66 -16.43
C ALA A 67 -3.09 -1.37 -15.80
N ASP A 68 -2.19 -0.70 -16.52
CA ASP A 68 -1.76 0.66 -16.19
C ASP A 68 -2.96 1.61 -16.13
N ILE A 69 -3.01 2.42 -15.07
CA ILE A 69 -4.05 3.42 -14.89
C ILE A 69 -3.72 4.63 -15.77
N PRO A 70 -4.66 5.12 -16.61
CA PRO A 70 -4.46 6.34 -17.38
C PRO A 70 -4.08 7.54 -16.50
N ALA A 71 -3.32 8.48 -17.03
CA ALA A 71 -3.01 9.72 -16.32
C ALA A 71 -4.33 10.45 -15.96
N GLY A 72 -4.56 10.71 -14.68
CA GLY A 72 -5.82 11.29 -14.17
C GLY A 72 -6.94 10.26 -13.88
N GLY A 73 -6.68 8.98 -14.11
CA GLY A 73 -7.62 7.87 -13.88
C GLY A 73 -8.53 7.58 -15.08
N TYR A 74 -9.31 6.51 -14.99
CA TYR A 74 -10.29 6.15 -16.01
C TYR A 74 -11.38 7.23 -16.14
N GLU A 75 -11.79 7.49 -17.38
CA GLU A 75 -13.01 8.23 -17.70
C GLU A 75 -14.18 7.27 -17.94
N GLN A 76 -15.42 7.73 -17.74
CA GLN A 76 -16.60 6.89 -17.89
C GLN A 76 -16.69 6.26 -19.29
N GLY A 77 -16.29 6.99 -20.35
CA GLY A 77 -16.25 6.46 -21.71
C GLY A 77 -15.25 5.31 -21.92
N MET A 78 -14.27 5.15 -21.03
CA MET A 78 -13.29 4.06 -21.06
C MET A 78 -13.80 2.80 -20.34
N VAL A 79 -14.90 2.91 -19.59
CA VAL A 79 -15.43 1.84 -18.73
C VAL A 79 -16.88 1.56 -19.14
N PRO A 80 -17.10 0.75 -20.20
CA PRO A 80 -18.44 0.54 -20.75
C PRO A 80 -19.36 -0.26 -19.82
N ASP A 81 -18.81 -1.05 -18.90
CA ASP A 81 -19.59 -1.75 -17.87
C ASP A 81 -19.91 -0.77 -16.72
N PRO A 82 -21.20 -0.42 -16.51
CA PRO A 82 -21.59 0.50 -15.45
C PRO A 82 -21.26 -0.02 -14.04
N ALA A 83 -21.26 -1.35 -13.84
CA ALA A 83 -20.92 -1.93 -12.54
C ALA A 83 -19.43 -1.75 -12.23
N VAL A 84 -18.55 -1.86 -13.23
CA VAL A 84 -17.12 -1.56 -13.05
C VAL A 84 -16.90 -0.08 -12.79
N TRP A 85 -17.61 0.79 -13.50
CA TRP A 85 -17.55 2.24 -13.25
C TRP A 85 -17.99 2.59 -11.82
N GLU A 86 -19.04 1.93 -11.31
CA GLU A 86 -19.46 2.07 -9.92
C GLU A 86 -18.37 1.62 -8.94
N LEU A 87 -17.67 0.52 -9.20
CA LEU A 87 -16.54 0.07 -8.36
C LEU A 87 -15.41 1.11 -8.31
N ILE A 88 -15.03 1.67 -9.45
CA ILE A 88 -14.00 2.74 -9.52
C ILE A 88 -14.45 3.95 -8.70
N THR A 89 -15.69 4.39 -8.91
CA THR A 89 -16.25 5.55 -8.22
C THR A 89 -16.37 5.30 -6.71
N ARG A 90 -16.76 4.09 -6.31
CA ARG A 90 -16.84 3.67 -4.90
C ARG A 90 -15.45 3.68 -4.25
N PHE A 91 -14.43 3.19 -4.93
CA PHE A 91 -13.05 3.25 -4.46
C PHE A 91 -12.59 4.69 -4.25
N ASP A 92 -12.80 5.57 -5.23
CA ASP A 92 -12.44 6.98 -5.16
C ASP A 92 -13.16 7.71 -4.01
N ASN A 93 -14.42 7.36 -3.76
CA ASN A 93 -15.18 7.89 -2.62
C ASN A 93 -14.61 7.42 -1.27
N HIS A 94 -14.26 6.13 -1.12
CA HIS A 94 -13.61 5.63 0.09
C HIS A 94 -12.26 6.31 0.33
N TYR A 95 -11.46 6.48 -0.73
CA TYR A 95 -10.18 7.19 -0.65
C TYR A 95 -10.36 8.65 -0.21
N SER A 96 -11.31 9.35 -0.81
CA SER A 96 -11.59 10.76 -0.48
C SER A 96 -12.07 10.91 0.95
N GLU A 97 -12.94 10.01 1.41
CA GLU A 97 -13.44 10.04 2.79
C GLU A 97 -12.36 9.68 3.81
N MET A 98 -11.49 8.71 3.50
CA MET A 98 -10.31 8.40 4.31
C MET A 98 -9.46 9.67 4.53
N LEU A 99 -9.13 10.41 3.46
CA LEU A 99 -8.32 11.63 3.57
C LEU A 99 -9.00 12.71 4.41
N ARG A 100 -10.32 12.90 4.27
CA ARG A 100 -11.07 13.89 5.09
C ARG A 100 -11.10 13.50 6.56
N LEU A 101 -11.25 12.21 6.87
CA LEU A 101 -11.24 11.70 8.24
C LEU A 101 -9.85 11.83 8.87
N LEU A 102 -8.78 11.56 8.12
CA LEU A 102 -7.40 11.80 8.58
C LEU A 102 -7.14 13.28 8.84
N GLN A 103 -7.61 14.17 7.96
CA GLN A 103 -7.50 15.62 8.17
C GLN A 103 -8.22 16.05 9.47
N GLN A 104 -9.43 15.54 9.73
CA GLN A 104 -10.18 15.83 10.96
C GLN A 104 -9.44 15.29 12.20
N ALA A 105 -8.94 14.05 12.14
CA ALA A 105 -8.19 13.43 13.22
C ALA A 105 -6.94 14.25 13.56
N TRP A 106 -6.21 14.71 12.54
CA TRP A 106 -4.99 15.51 12.70
C TRP A 106 -5.26 16.90 13.27
N THR A 107 -6.29 17.59 12.75
CA THR A 107 -6.57 18.98 13.12
C THR A 107 -7.09 19.11 14.56
N HIS A 108 -7.84 18.12 15.03
CA HIS A 108 -8.55 18.21 16.31
C HIS A 108 -8.13 17.16 17.35
N GLY A 109 -7.27 16.21 17.00
CA GLY A 109 -6.85 15.13 17.90
C GLY A 109 -7.97 14.15 18.23
N ASP A 110 -8.70 13.68 17.21
CA ASP A 110 -9.88 12.81 17.38
C ASP A 110 -9.57 11.34 16.99
N GLN A 111 -9.43 10.47 18.01
CA GLN A 111 -9.19 9.04 17.81
C GLN A 111 -10.34 8.33 17.07
N SER A 112 -11.58 8.80 17.23
CA SER A 112 -12.73 8.20 16.55
C SER A 112 -12.65 8.41 15.03
N LYS A 113 -12.14 9.58 14.61
CA LYS A 113 -11.91 9.90 13.19
C LYS A 113 -10.77 9.10 12.60
N LEU A 114 -9.70 8.87 13.37
CA LEU A 114 -8.63 7.95 12.97
C LEU A 114 -9.17 6.52 12.77
N GLY A 115 -9.97 6.03 13.72
CA GLY A 115 -10.62 4.71 13.60
C GLY A 115 -11.53 4.61 12.37
N ALA A 116 -12.32 5.65 12.10
CA ALA A 116 -13.18 5.71 10.91
C ALA A 116 -12.36 5.73 9.60
N ALA A 117 -11.22 6.43 9.57
CA ALA A 117 -10.32 6.44 8.42
C ALA A 117 -9.74 5.04 8.14
N ILE A 118 -9.36 4.30 9.18
CA ILE A 118 -8.93 2.90 9.06
C ILE A 118 -10.07 2.04 8.49
N GLY A 119 -11.32 2.29 8.89
CA GLY A 119 -12.49 1.65 8.30
C GLY A 119 -12.59 1.88 6.78
N GLN A 120 -12.32 3.10 6.31
CA GLN A 120 -12.27 3.40 4.87
C GLN A 120 -11.14 2.65 4.15
N MET A 121 -9.97 2.48 4.78
CA MET A 121 -8.87 1.68 4.22
C MET A 121 -9.27 0.22 3.98
N PHE A 122 -10.01 -0.39 4.91
CA PHE A 122 -10.53 -1.74 4.71
C PHE A 122 -11.57 -1.81 3.58
N ALA A 123 -12.43 -0.79 3.46
CA ALA A 123 -13.38 -0.70 2.36
C ALA A 123 -12.68 -0.53 0.99
N MET A 124 -11.59 0.24 0.94
CA MET A 124 -10.72 0.35 -0.23
C MET A 124 -10.09 -0.99 -0.58
N ASN A 125 -9.57 -1.74 0.39
CA ASN A 125 -9.00 -3.07 0.15
C ASN A 125 -10.03 -4.01 -0.50
N SER A 126 -11.23 -4.11 0.09
CA SER A 126 -12.32 -4.93 -0.45
C SER A 126 -12.71 -4.52 -1.88
N THR A 127 -12.93 -3.23 -2.11
CA THR A 127 -13.30 -2.73 -3.45
C THR A 127 -12.17 -2.89 -4.47
N GLY A 128 -10.92 -2.67 -4.05
CA GLY A 128 -9.73 -2.83 -4.89
C GLY A 128 -9.54 -4.28 -5.33
N LEU A 129 -9.67 -5.25 -4.40
CA LEU A 129 -9.60 -6.68 -4.71
C LEU A 129 -10.70 -7.10 -5.69
N GLU A 130 -11.91 -6.56 -5.56
CA GLU A 130 -12.96 -6.81 -6.54
C GLU A 130 -12.59 -6.23 -7.92
N LEU A 131 -12.07 -5.00 -7.96
CA LEU A 131 -11.78 -4.27 -9.18
C LEU A 131 -10.64 -4.90 -10.00
N ILE A 132 -9.56 -5.34 -9.36
CA ILE A 132 -8.41 -5.97 -10.04
C ILE A 132 -8.73 -7.34 -10.67
N THR A 133 -9.94 -7.86 -10.48
CA THR A 133 -10.44 -9.07 -11.14
C THR A 133 -11.32 -8.79 -12.36
N LYS A 134 -11.63 -7.51 -12.64
CA LYS A 134 -12.53 -7.13 -13.74
C LYS A 134 -11.72 -6.92 -15.02
N PRO A 135 -11.89 -7.74 -16.06
CA PRO A 135 -11.14 -7.59 -17.31
C PRO A 135 -11.60 -6.37 -18.10
N ARG A 136 -10.66 -5.74 -18.79
CA ARG A 136 -10.96 -4.70 -19.79
C ARG A 136 -11.46 -5.35 -21.08
N PRO A 137 -12.41 -4.71 -21.79
CA PRO A 137 -12.98 -5.26 -23.02
C PRO A 137 -11.98 -5.32 -24.19
N ASP A 138 -10.90 -4.54 -24.14
CA ASP A 138 -9.83 -4.53 -25.13
C ASP A 138 -8.76 -5.62 -24.90
N GLY A 139 -8.89 -6.41 -23.82
CA GLY A 139 -7.93 -7.44 -23.44
C GLY A 139 -6.61 -6.89 -22.88
N GLY A 140 -6.51 -5.59 -22.59
CA GLY A 140 -5.30 -4.96 -22.06
C GLY A 140 -5.08 -5.14 -20.55
N GLY A 141 -5.53 -6.25 -19.98
CA GLY A 141 -5.51 -6.53 -18.53
C GLY A 141 -6.81 -6.17 -17.80
N ASN A 142 -6.74 -6.15 -16.47
CA ASN A 142 -7.86 -5.87 -15.56
C ASN A 142 -7.88 -4.40 -15.12
N TYR A 143 -9.05 -3.89 -14.76
CA TYR A 143 -9.17 -2.55 -14.18
C TYR A 143 -8.47 -2.43 -12.83
N GLY A 144 -8.19 -1.20 -12.41
CA GLY A 144 -7.55 -0.93 -11.12
C GLY A 144 -8.02 0.39 -10.51
N PRO A 145 -7.70 0.62 -9.23
CA PRO A 145 -8.13 1.81 -8.50
C PRO A 145 -7.47 3.10 -8.99
N CYS A 146 -8.25 4.19 -9.14
CA CYS A 146 -7.74 5.48 -9.61
C CYS A 146 -7.15 6.36 -8.49
N PHE A 147 -7.57 6.16 -7.24
CA PHE A 147 -7.23 7.03 -6.10
C PHE A 147 -7.56 8.51 -6.38
N ARG A 148 -8.66 8.78 -7.07
CA ARG A 148 -9.07 10.16 -7.37
C ARG A 148 -9.70 10.78 -6.14
N TYR A 149 -9.26 11.97 -5.76
CA TYR A 149 -9.96 12.77 -4.78
C TYR A 149 -11.22 13.39 -5.41
N THR A 150 -12.38 13.07 -4.87
CA THR A 150 -13.68 13.65 -5.21
C THR A 150 -14.05 14.71 -4.19
N GLN A 151 -14.70 15.79 -4.60
CA GLN A 151 -15.32 16.73 -3.66
C GLN A 151 -16.65 16.14 -3.14
N PRO A 152 -17.13 16.57 -1.96
CA PRO A 152 -18.46 16.21 -1.46
C PRO A 152 -19.59 16.66 -2.40
#